data_AF-A0A2T0JDB3-F1
#
_entry.id   AF-A0A2T0JDB3-F1
#
_cell.length_a   1.000
_cell.length_b   1.000
_cell.length_c   1.000
_cell.angle_alpha   90.00
_cell.angle_beta   90.00
_cell.angle_gamma   90.00
#
_symmetry.space_group_name_H-M   'P 1'
#
loop_
_entity.id
_entity.type
_entity.pdbx_description
1 polymer ?
#
loop_
_entity_poly.entity_id
_entity_poly.type
_entity_poly.pdbx_seq_one_letter_code
_entity_poly.pdbx_strand_id
1 'polypeptide(L)'
;MRLLPVLISAAVAGSIASATPAHAGVTFDFHTNTGFADAEDVRQGLGWDAAKLRTEAPKLTFKHNTRVTETWSVTCDDGRPFEAERIEQSMTEFLVAAVTYRPGGTEVAGFRITGSDMGMSSTMAPFLPDVTCPESDHGKTIRSSRQLATTTTRYLLAEAGTTSASLAELRTGPEVGE
;
A
#
# COMPACT_ATOMS: atom_id res chain seq x y z
N MET A 1 47.06 3.85 -67.02
CA MET A 1 47.28 3.59 -65.57
C MET A 1 46.03 4.09 -64.85
N ARG A 2 45.19 3.19 -64.31
CA ARG A 2 45.10 2.83 -62.87
C ARG A 2 44.63 4.05 -62.03
N LEU A 3 43.59 4.05 -61.19
CA LEU A 3 42.75 3.04 -60.53
C LEU A 3 41.43 3.74 -60.07
N LEU A 4 40.32 3.00 -60.05
CA LEU A 4 39.10 3.37 -59.31
C LEU A 4 39.32 3.24 -57.79
N PRO A 5 38.56 3.99 -56.97
CA PRO A 5 38.06 3.46 -55.71
C PRO A 5 36.54 3.50 -55.64
N VAL A 6 36.00 2.31 -55.39
CA VAL A 6 34.65 2.02 -54.90
C VAL A 6 34.50 2.63 -53.50
N LEU A 7 33.42 3.37 -53.24
CA LEU A 7 33.03 3.74 -51.88
C LEU A 7 31.63 3.20 -51.57
N ILE A 8 31.59 2.56 -50.41
CA ILE A 8 30.60 1.65 -49.87
C ILE A 8 29.42 2.45 -49.30
N SER A 9 28.21 2.02 -49.65
CA SER A 9 26.95 2.47 -49.05
C SER A 9 26.87 2.12 -47.56
N ALA A 10 26.53 3.09 -46.71
CA ALA A 10 26.07 2.84 -45.35
C ALA A 10 24.59 3.24 -45.25
N ALA A 11 23.70 2.23 -45.28
CA ALA A 11 22.29 2.40 -44.98
C ALA A 11 22.12 2.59 -43.47
N VAL A 12 21.74 3.80 -43.05
CA VAL A 12 21.33 4.07 -41.67
C VAL A 12 19.93 3.51 -41.49
N ALA A 13 19.84 2.27 -41.01
CA ALA A 13 18.59 1.69 -40.54
C ALA A 13 18.19 2.43 -39.25
N GLY A 14 17.30 3.41 -39.38
CA GLY A 14 16.66 4.06 -38.25
C GLY A 14 15.78 3.06 -37.51
N SER A 15 16.31 2.42 -36.48
CA SER A 15 15.53 1.68 -35.51
C SER A 15 14.63 2.67 -34.78
N ILE A 16 13.36 2.70 -35.14
CA ILE A 16 12.31 3.35 -34.37
C ILE A 16 12.21 2.52 -33.09
N ALA A 17 12.96 2.92 -32.06
CA ALA A 17 12.80 2.39 -30.73
C ALA A 17 11.38 2.77 -30.28
N SER A 18 10.46 1.83 -30.38
CA SER A 18 9.15 1.92 -29.75
C SER A 18 9.41 2.15 -28.27
N ALA A 19 9.30 3.40 -27.81
CA ALA A 19 9.27 3.71 -26.41
C ALA A 19 8.03 3.01 -25.85
N THR A 20 8.21 1.81 -25.28
CA THR A 20 7.21 1.25 -24.39
C THR A 20 6.98 2.30 -23.32
N PRO A 21 5.76 2.82 -23.15
CA PRO A 21 5.49 3.75 -22.06
C PRO A 21 5.95 3.03 -20.79
N ALA A 22 6.92 3.61 -20.10
CA ALA A 22 7.29 3.14 -18.79
C ALA A 22 6.03 3.28 -17.94
N HIS A 23 5.40 2.14 -17.62
CA HIS A 23 4.30 2.07 -16.69
C HIS A 23 4.85 2.62 -15.38
N ALA A 24 4.48 3.87 -15.07
CA ALA A 24 4.74 4.39 -13.74
C ALA A 24 3.87 3.55 -12.82
N GLY A 25 4.47 2.81 -11.90
CA GLY A 25 3.69 2.18 -10.83
C GLY A 25 3.11 3.27 -9.93
N VAL A 26 2.25 2.87 -9.01
CA VAL A 26 1.75 3.72 -7.92
C VAL A 26 2.85 4.62 -7.35
N THR A 27 2.66 5.94 -7.46
CA THR A 27 3.56 6.95 -6.90
C THR A 27 2.80 7.71 -5.82
N PHE A 28 2.86 7.22 -4.58
CA PHE A 28 2.15 7.83 -3.46
C PHE A 28 3.11 8.21 -2.34
N ASP A 29 3.02 9.45 -1.89
CA ASP A 29 3.76 9.97 -0.75
C ASP A 29 2.89 9.93 0.50
N PHE A 30 3.21 9.00 1.40
CA PHE A 30 2.52 8.81 2.68
C PHE A 30 2.66 9.98 3.67
N HIS A 31 3.59 10.91 3.44
CA HIS A 31 3.75 12.10 4.30
C HIS A 31 2.82 13.23 3.88
N THR A 32 2.66 13.43 2.58
CA THR A 32 1.83 14.50 2.02
C THR A 32 0.43 14.03 1.64
N ASN A 33 0.19 12.71 1.63
CA ASN A 33 -1.03 12.08 1.14
C ASN A 33 -1.37 12.48 -0.30
N THR A 34 -0.34 12.68 -1.12
CA THR A 34 -0.50 13.05 -2.54
C THR A 34 0.19 12.03 -3.43
N GLY A 35 -0.25 11.95 -4.68
CA GLY A 35 0.33 11.00 -5.61
C GLY A 35 -0.54 10.67 -6.81
N PHE A 36 -0.20 9.55 -7.45
CA PHE A 36 -0.94 8.99 -8.56
C PHE A 36 -1.02 7.46 -8.43
N ALA A 37 -2.21 6.92 -8.66
CA ALA A 37 -2.45 5.49 -8.78
C ALA A 37 -2.81 5.15 -10.23
N ASP A 38 -1.97 4.37 -10.90
CA ASP A 38 -2.18 4.00 -12.30
C ASP A 38 -3.36 3.05 -12.47
N ALA A 39 -4.07 3.20 -13.60
CA ALA A 39 -5.25 2.39 -13.91
C ALA A 39 -4.98 0.88 -13.93
N GLU A 40 -3.77 0.48 -14.33
CA GLU A 40 -3.36 -0.91 -14.38
C GLU A 40 -3.18 -1.51 -12.97
N ASP A 41 -2.51 -0.79 -12.07
CA ASP A 41 -2.35 -1.21 -10.68
C ASP A 41 -3.70 -1.34 -9.97
N VAL A 42 -4.58 -0.36 -10.16
CA VAL A 42 -5.95 -0.39 -9.61
C VAL A 42 -6.71 -1.61 -10.14
N ARG A 43 -6.61 -1.88 -11.44
CA ARG A 43 -7.25 -3.05 -12.06
C ARG A 43 -6.69 -4.35 -11.53
N GLN A 44 -5.37 -4.48 -11.46
CA GLN A 44 -4.72 -5.70 -10.98
C GLN A 44 -5.09 -5.95 -9.52
N GLY A 45 -5.01 -4.92 -8.67
CA GLY A 45 -5.35 -5.01 -7.26
C GLY A 45 -6.81 -5.42 -7.03
N LEU A 46 -7.75 -4.83 -7.78
CA LEU A 46 -9.18 -5.11 -7.62
C LEU A 46 -9.69 -6.30 -8.46
N GLY A 47 -8.82 -6.91 -9.28
CA GLY A 47 -9.21 -7.97 -10.21
C GLY A 47 -10.17 -7.52 -11.32
N TRP A 48 -10.02 -6.28 -11.80
CA TRP A 48 -10.90 -5.67 -12.79
C TRP A 48 -10.30 -5.62 -14.19
N ASP A 49 -11.18 -5.62 -15.19
CA ASP A 49 -10.84 -5.25 -16.56
C ASP A 49 -11.03 -3.73 -16.81
N ALA A 50 -10.70 -3.27 -18.04
CA ALA A 50 -10.83 -1.87 -18.41
C ALA A 50 -12.28 -1.38 -18.45
N ALA A 51 -13.25 -2.25 -18.78
CA ALA A 51 -14.65 -1.87 -18.89
C ALA A 51 -15.25 -1.64 -17.49
N LYS A 52 -14.92 -2.53 -16.55
CA LYS A 52 -15.28 -2.39 -15.13
C LYS A 52 -14.63 -1.17 -14.52
N LEU A 53 -13.32 -0.96 -14.73
CA LEU A 53 -12.64 0.25 -14.25
C LEU A 53 -13.32 1.52 -14.78
N ARG A 54 -13.62 1.60 -16.08
CA ARG A 54 -14.28 2.78 -16.65
C ARG A 54 -15.64 3.08 -15.99
N THR A 55 -16.38 2.04 -15.63
CA THR A 55 -17.72 2.17 -15.04
C THR A 55 -17.67 2.53 -13.55
N GLU A 56 -16.71 1.96 -12.82
CA GLU A 56 -16.60 2.14 -11.36
C GLU A 56 -15.63 3.25 -10.95
N ALA A 57 -14.80 3.77 -11.85
CA ALA A 57 -13.83 4.82 -11.56
C ALA A 57 -14.42 6.03 -10.80
N PRO A 58 -15.62 6.55 -11.13
CA PRO A 58 -16.21 7.66 -10.38
C PRO A 58 -16.64 7.31 -8.95
N LYS A 59 -16.71 6.02 -8.60
CA LYS A 59 -17.13 5.52 -7.29
C LYS A 59 -15.97 4.98 -6.47
N LEU A 60 -14.77 4.92 -7.05
CA LEU A 60 -13.59 4.47 -6.33
C LEU A 60 -13.26 5.47 -5.23
N THR A 61 -13.03 4.94 -4.05
CA THR A 61 -12.52 5.69 -2.90
C THR A 61 -11.10 5.24 -2.62
N PHE A 62 -10.25 6.20 -2.24
CA PHE A 62 -8.89 5.92 -1.83
C PHE A 62 -8.74 6.22 -0.35
N LYS A 63 -7.97 5.39 0.34
CA LYS A 63 -7.72 5.55 1.78
C LYS A 63 -6.24 5.39 2.07
N HIS A 64 -5.73 6.21 2.97
CA HIS A 64 -4.46 5.98 3.63
C HIS A 64 -4.75 5.35 4.99
N ASN A 65 -4.34 4.10 5.16
CA ASN A 65 -4.44 3.42 6.45
C ASN A 65 -3.07 3.36 7.11
N THR A 66 -2.96 3.88 8.34
CA THR A 66 -1.81 3.66 9.21
C THR A 66 -2.19 2.67 10.30
N ARG A 67 -1.37 1.64 10.50
CA ARG A 67 -1.51 0.66 11.58
C ARG A 67 -0.22 0.64 12.38
N VAL A 68 -0.32 0.88 13.68
CA VAL A 68 0.77 0.69 14.64
C VAL A 68 0.52 -0.62 15.36
N THR A 69 1.36 -1.60 15.09
CA THR A 69 1.35 -2.91 15.74
C THR A 69 2.51 -2.98 16.72
N GLU A 70 2.23 -3.39 17.95
CA GLU A 70 3.25 -3.68 18.95
C GLU A 70 3.35 -5.18 19.17
N THR A 71 4.57 -5.65 19.35
CA THR A 71 4.86 -7.02 19.79
C THR A 71 5.28 -6.97 21.25
N TRP A 72 4.68 -7.82 22.08
CA TRP A 72 4.88 -7.88 23.51
C TRP A 72 5.33 -9.28 23.94
N SER A 73 6.21 -9.34 24.93
CA SER A 73 6.38 -10.54 25.76
C SER A 73 5.41 -10.43 26.92
N VAL A 74 4.45 -11.36 27.00
CA VAL A 74 3.43 -11.41 28.04
C VAL A 74 3.64 -12.65 28.89
N THR A 75 3.55 -12.51 30.20
CA THR A 75 3.55 -13.65 31.13
C THR A 75 2.26 -13.62 31.94
N CYS A 76 1.50 -14.71 31.85
CA CYS A 76 0.26 -14.89 32.57
C CYS A 76 0.46 -15.80 33.81
N ASP A 77 -0.64 -16.26 34.41
CA ASP A 77 -0.62 -17.03 35.65
C ASP A 77 0.15 -18.35 35.60
N ASP A 78 0.29 -18.92 34.41
CA ASP A 78 1.09 -20.13 34.20
C ASP A 78 2.61 -19.89 34.28
N GLY A 79 3.03 -18.62 34.31
CA GLY A 79 4.42 -18.19 34.43
C GLY A 79 5.26 -18.36 33.17
N ARG A 80 4.69 -18.80 32.05
CA ARG A 80 5.43 -18.99 30.79
C ARG A 80 5.27 -17.74 29.92
N PRO A 81 6.37 -17.07 29.54
CA PRO A 81 6.29 -15.95 28.63
C PRO A 81 5.93 -16.44 27.22
N PHE A 82 5.09 -15.68 26.54
CA PHE A 82 4.78 -15.85 25.11
C PHE A 82 4.77 -14.50 24.41
N GLU A 83 4.85 -14.52 23.07
CA GLU A 83 4.75 -13.32 22.27
C GLU A 83 3.29 -13.06 21.88
N ALA A 84 2.84 -11.83 22.08
CA ALA A 84 1.51 -11.39 21.68
C ALA A 84 1.61 -10.13 20.83
N GLU A 85 0.88 -10.10 19.73
CA GLU A 85 0.72 -8.89 18.91
C GLU A 85 -0.52 -8.09 19.33
N ARG A 86 -0.41 -6.77 19.24
CA ARG A 86 -1.48 -5.84 19.54
C ARG A 86 -1.50 -4.72 18.54
N ILE A 87 -2.66 -4.39 18.00
CA ILE A 87 -2.84 -3.16 17.23
C ILE A 87 -3.05 -2.03 18.24
N GLU A 88 -2.01 -1.25 18.52
CA GLU A 88 -2.08 -0.12 19.43
C GLU A 88 -2.94 0.99 18.83
N GLN A 89 -2.69 1.33 17.57
CA GLN A 89 -3.35 2.43 16.89
C GLN A 89 -3.71 2.02 15.45
N SER A 90 -4.92 2.37 15.05
CA SER A 90 -5.34 2.32 13.65
C SER A 90 -5.84 3.70 13.26
N MET A 91 -5.39 4.21 12.12
CA MET A 91 -5.85 5.46 11.55
C MET A 91 -6.24 5.22 10.09
N THR A 92 -7.37 5.76 9.68
CA THR A 92 -7.86 5.74 8.31
C THR A 92 -8.13 7.17 7.88
N GLU A 93 -7.41 7.63 6.87
CA GLU A 93 -7.67 8.88 6.19
C GLU A 93 -8.34 8.62 4.84
N PHE A 94 -9.46 9.27 4.58
CA PHE A 94 -10.12 9.24 3.28
C PHE A 94 -9.45 10.29 2.38
N LEU A 95 -9.07 9.87 1.19
CA LEU A 95 -8.27 10.67 0.26
C LEU A 95 -9.13 11.28 -0.84
N VAL A 96 -8.81 12.52 -1.20
CA VAL A 96 -9.40 13.19 -2.35
C VAL A 96 -8.68 12.71 -3.60
N ALA A 97 -9.42 12.05 -4.49
CA ALA A 97 -8.91 11.55 -5.76
C ALA A 97 -9.75 12.03 -6.94
N ALA A 98 -9.08 12.40 -8.03
CA ALA A 98 -9.71 12.76 -9.29
C ALA A 98 -9.32 11.75 -10.38
N VAL A 99 -10.32 11.25 -11.11
CA VAL A 99 -10.08 10.37 -12.26
C VAL A 99 -9.34 11.14 -13.33
N THR A 100 -8.23 10.57 -13.79
CA THR A 100 -7.45 11.09 -14.92
C THR A 100 -7.70 10.21 -16.13
N TYR A 101 -8.02 10.83 -17.26
CA TYR A 101 -8.26 10.13 -18.52
C TYR A 101 -7.08 10.32 -19.48
N ARG A 102 -6.82 9.33 -20.33
CA ARG A 102 -5.86 9.45 -21.44
C ARG A 102 -6.38 10.45 -22.48
N PRO A 103 -5.49 11.02 -23.33
CA PRO A 103 -5.92 11.83 -24.47
C PRO A 103 -7.00 11.11 -25.30
N GLY A 104 -8.10 11.81 -25.60
CA GLY A 104 -9.30 11.21 -26.20
C GLY A 104 -10.41 10.90 -25.20
N GLY A 105 -10.17 11.02 -23.89
CA GLY A 105 -11.17 11.20 -22.84
C GLY A 105 -12.00 9.96 -22.47
N THR A 106 -11.89 8.87 -23.22
CA THR A 106 -12.67 7.66 -22.93
C THR A 106 -11.93 6.76 -21.96
N GLU A 107 -10.62 6.62 -22.04
CA GLU A 107 -9.85 5.63 -21.28
C GLU A 107 -9.32 6.21 -19.97
N VAL A 108 -9.53 5.49 -18.86
CA VAL A 108 -9.00 5.87 -17.55
C VAL A 108 -7.48 5.63 -17.55
N ALA A 109 -6.72 6.69 -17.34
CA ALA A 109 -5.27 6.62 -17.15
C ALA A 109 -4.92 6.25 -15.71
N GLY A 110 -5.68 6.76 -14.74
CA GLY A 110 -5.46 6.50 -13.32
C GLY A 110 -6.18 7.52 -12.45
N PHE A 111 -5.66 7.75 -11.25
CA PHE A 111 -6.28 8.57 -10.23
C PHE A 111 -5.24 9.50 -9.61
N ARG A 112 -5.47 10.81 -9.72
CA ARG A 112 -4.63 11.81 -9.07
C ARG A 112 -5.13 12.02 -7.65
N ILE A 113 -4.29 11.72 -6.67
CA ILE A 113 -4.58 11.90 -5.26
C ILE A 113 -3.97 13.23 -4.80
N THR A 114 -4.77 14.10 -4.19
CA THR A 114 -4.38 15.49 -3.90
C THR A 114 -4.31 15.82 -2.42
N GLY A 115 -4.58 14.86 -1.54
CA GLY A 115 -4.54 15.04 -0.08
C GLY A 115 -5.63 14.24 0.63
N SER A 116 -5.76 14.49 1.92
CA SER A 116 -6.82 13.94 2.79
C SER A 116 -8.04 14.88 2.85
N ASP A 117 -9.22 14.31 3.03
CA ASP A 117 -10.47 15.02 3.34
C ASP A 117 -10.80 14.91 4.84
N MET A 118 -10.98 13.67 5.30
CA MET A 118 -11.36 13.36 6.67
C MET A 118 -10.58 12.15 7.20
N GLY A 119 -10.48 12.03 8.53
CA GLY A 119 -9.77 10.95 9.18
C GLY A 119 -10.52 10.37 10.36
N MET A 120 -10.31 9.08 10.62
CA MET A 120 -10.75 8.37 11.81
C MET A 120 -9.55 7.71 12.46
N SER A 121 -9.52 7.66 13.78
CA SER A 121 -8.50 6.93 14.52
C SER A 121 -9.12 6.15 15.67
N SER A 122 -8.54 4.99 15.96
CA SER A 122 -8.80 4.19 17.13
C SER A 122 -7.49 3.87 17.83
N THR A 123 -7.56 3.76 19.15
CA THR A 123 -6.44 3.40 20.02
C THR A 123 -6.88 2.33 21.01
N MET A 124 -6.04 1.36 21.29
CA MET A 124 -6.27 0.31 22.28
C MET A 124 -5.40 0.53 23.52
N ALA A 125 -5.89 0.11 24.69
CA ALA A 125 -5.13 0.14 25.94
C ALA A 125 -4.08 -1.00 25.99
N PRO A 126 -2.89 -0.76 26.58
CA PRO A 126 -1.79 -1.74 26.61
C PRO A 126 -2.13 -3.01 27.38
N PHE A 127 -1.29 -4.05 27.25
CA PHE A 127 -1.36 -5.21 28.13
C PHE A 127 -0.95 -4.79 29.54
N LEU A 128 -1.94 -4.62 30.41
CA LEU A 128 -1.75 -4.25 31.80
C LEU A 128 -1.78 -5.50 32.70
N PRO A 129 -1.08 -5.50 33.85
CA PRO A 129 -1.27 -6.52 34.87
C PRO A 129 -2.74 -6.63 35.31
N ASP A 130 -3.13 -7.81 35.80
CA ASP A 130 -4.45 -8.12 36.36
C ASP A 130 -5.63 -8.08 35.37
N VAL A 131 -5.36 -7.94 34.07
CA VAL A 131 -6.37 -8.09 33.01
C VAL A 131 -6.39 -9.52 32.46
N THR A 132 -7.46 -9.88 31.75
CA THR A 132 -7.60 -11.20 31.11
C THR A 132 -6.42 -11.52 30.20
N CYS A 133 -5.84 -12.71 30.37
CA CYS A 133 -4.78 -13.22 29.50
C CYS A 133 -5.31 -13.35 28.05
N PRO A 134 -4.58 -12.87 27.03
CA PRO A 134 -5.03 -12.94 25.65
C PRO A 134 -5.08 -14.37 25.10
N GLU A 135 -4.25 -15.27 25.66
CA GLU A 135 -4.23 -16.69 25.31
C GLU A 135 -4.78 -17.54 26.45
N SER A 136 -5.82 -18.34 26.16
CA SER A 136 -6.58 -19.05 27.19
C SER A 136 -5.83 -20.21 27.84
N ASP A 137 -4.79 -20.73 27.21
CA ASP A 137 -3.93 -21.82 27.70
C ASP A 137 -2.72 -21.32 28.53
N HIS A 138 -2.57 -20.01 28.66
CA HIS A 138 -1.52 -19.36 29.46
C HIS A 138 -2.00 -18.89 30.86
N GLY A 139 -3.23 -19.25 31.25
CA GLY A 139 -3.81 -18.88 32.54
C GLY A 139 -4.90 -17.81 32.39
N LYS A 140 -5.31 -17.21 33.52
CA LYS A 140 -6.47 -16.31 33.54
C LYS A 140 -6.10 -14.85 33.41
N THR A 141 -5.05 -14.43 34.12
CA THR A 141 -4.67 -13.03 34.23
C THR A 141 -3.21 -12.79 33.84
N ILE A 142 -2.93 -11.59 33.34
CA ILE A 142 -1.58 -11.12 33.02
C ILE A 142 -0.86 -10.77 34.33
N ARG A 143 0.34 -11.31 34.51
CA ARG A 143 1.23 -10.96 35.64
C ARG A 143 2.23 -9.88 35.27
N SER A 144 2.81 -9.99 34.08
CA SER A 144 3.74 -9.01 33.55
C SER A 144 3.68 -8.95 32.04
N SER A 145 4.08 -7.81 31.51
CA SER A 145 4.18 -7.57 30.08
C SER A 145 5.40 -6.69 29.82
N ARG A 146 6.02 -6.89 28.67
CA ARG A 146 7.12 -6.05 28.19
C ARG A 146 7.00 -5.88 26.69
N GLN A 147 6.93 -4.64 26.24
CA GLN A 147 6.99 -4.33 24.82
C GLN A 147 8.36 -4.69 24.26
N LEU A 148 8.36 -5.44 23.17
CA LEU A 148 9.56 -5.88 22.46
C LEU A 148 9.81 -5.00 21.24
N ALA A 149 8.76 -4.70 20.50
CA ALA A 149 8.85 -4.01 19.22
C ALA A 149 7.60 -3.19 18.91
N THR A 150 7.78 -2.20 18.02
CA THR A 150 6.68 -1.47 17.38
C THR A 150 6.93 -1.38 15.90
N THR A 151 5.96 -1.83 15.12
CA THR A 151 5.91 -1.70 13.67
C THR A 151 4.82 -0.71 13.30
N THR A 152 5.13 0.27 12.45
CA THR A 152 4.13 1.08 11.77
C THR A 152 4.05 0.66 10.31
N THR A 153 2.88 0.21 9.88
CA THR A 153 2.58 -0.09 8.48
C THR A 153 1.58 0.91 7.93
N ARG A 154 1.88 1.46 6.75
CA ARG A 154 1.02 2.37 6.02
C ARG A 154 0.60 1.74 4.70
N TYR A 155 -0.67 1.90 4.34
CA TYR A 155 -1.25 1.34 3.13
C TYR A 155 -1.97 2.43 2.34
N LEU A 156 -1.77 2.46 1.02
CA LEU A 156 -2.71 3.10 0.11
C LEU A 156 -3.70 2.04 -0.35
N LEU A 157 -4.97 2.19 0.02
CA LEU A 157 -6.05 1.30 -0.38
C LEU A 157 -6.91 1.96 -1.46
N ALA A 158 -7.36 1.16 -2.42
CA ALA A 158 -8.48 1.49 -3.29
C ALA A 158 -9.68 0.62 -2.94
N GLU A 159 -10.87 1.22 -2.86
CA GLU A 159 -12.10 0.53 -2.49
C GLU A 159 -13.27 0.90 -3.41
N ALA A 160 -14.06 -0.11 -3.77
CA ALA A 160 -15.32 0.03 -4.45
C ALA A 160 -16.35 -0.96 -3.89
N GLY A 161 -17.30 -0.44 -3.11
CA GLY A 161 -18.28 -1.27 -2.42
C GLY A 161 -17.62 -2.19 -1.41
N THR A 162 -17.72 -3.50 -1.63
CA THR A 162 -17.14 -4.53 -0.75
C THR A 162 -15.78 -5.03 -1.22
N THR A 163 -15.28 -4.53 -2.36
CA THR A 163 -13.96 -4.91 -2.89
C THR A 163 -12.93 -3.85 -2.52
N SER A 164 -11.81 -4.29 -1.97
CA SER A 164 -10.69 -3.44 -1.58
C SER A 164 -9.37 -4.05 -2.01
N ALA A 165 -8.39 -3.23 -2.37
CA ALA A 165 -7.04 -3.66 -2.69
C ALA A 165 -6.00 -2.72 -2.09
N SER A 166 -4.90 -3.28 -1.60
CA SER A 166 -3.70 -2.50 -1.25
C SER A 166 -2.90 -2.25 -2.53
N LEU A 167 -2.65 -0.98 -2.81
CA LEU A 167 -1.92 -0.53 -4.00
C LEU A 167 -0.46 -0.20 -3.69
N ALA A 168 -0.19 0.25 -2.46
CA ALA A 168 1.16 0.49 -1.96
C ALA A 168 1.22 0.23 -0.45
N GLU A 169 2.37 -0.25 0.01
CA GLU A 169 2.64 -0.50 1.42
C GLU A 169 3.99 0.09 1.80
N LEU A 170 4.04 0.76 2.96
CA LEU A 170 5.27 1.23 3.58
C LEU A 170 5.31 0.74 5.03
N ARG A 171 6.30 -0.10 5.34
CA ARG A 171 6.54 -0.63 6.68
C ARG A 171 7.77 0.03 7.30
N THR A 172 7.65 0.41 8.56
CA THR A 172 8.74 0.99 9.37
C THR A 172 8.75 0.35 10.76
N GLY A 173 9.93 -0.01 11.26
CA GLY A 173 10.09 -0.76 12.52
C GLY A 173 10.99 -1.99 12.33
N PRO A 174 11.25 -2.76 13.39
CA PRO A 174 12.01 -4.01 13.28
C PRO A 174 11.24 -5.01 12.41
N GLU A 175 11.97 -5.78 11.60
CA GLU A 175 11.39 -6.96 10.96
C GLU A 175 10.96 -7.91 12.08
N VAL A 176 9.70 -8.37 12.04
CA VAL A 176 9.26 -9.45 12.92
C VAL A 176 10.07 -10.65 12.46
N GLY A 177 10.98 -11.12 13.31
CA GLY A 177 11.92 -12.19 12.96
C GLY A 177 11.19 -13.43 12.45
N GLU A 178 11.71 -13.98 11.36
CA GLU A 178 11.35 -15.31 10.84
C GLU A 178 11.63 -16.43 11.85
#